data_AF-Q9ZB86-F1
#
_entry.id   AF-Q9ZB86-F1
#
_cell.length_a   1.000
_cell.length_b   1.000
_cell.length_c   1.000
_cell.angle_alpha   90.00
_cell.angle_beta   90.00
_cell.angle_gamma   90.00
#
_symmetry.space_group_name_H-M   'P 1'
#
loop_
_entity.id
_entity.type
_entity.pdbx_description
1 polymer ?
#
loop_
_entity_poly.entity_id
_entity_poly.type
_entity_poly.pdbx_seq_one_letter_code
_entity_poly.pdbx_strand_id
1 'polypeptide(L)'
;ITSQHLEELKIHTLLIGHSERRTLLKESPSFLKEKFDFFKSKNFKIVYCIGEELITREKGFKAVKEFLSEQLENIDLSYSNLIVAYEPI
;
A
#
# COMPACT_ATOMS: atom_id res chain seq x y z
N ILE A 1 -2.92 -2.76 17.91
CA ILE A 1 -2.31 -4.00 17.37
C ILE A 1 -0.89 -3.66 16.92
N THR A 2 0.09 -4.50 17.24
CA THR A 2 1.53 -4.28 16.96
C THR A 2 2.14 -5.55 16.36
N SER A 3 3.39 -5.50 15.90
CA SER A 3 4.09 -6.69 15.36
C SER A 3 4.10 -7.88 16.33
N GLN A 4 4.28 -7.64 17.63
CA GLN A 4 4.33 -8.71 18.65
C GLN A 4 3.00 -9.46 18.72
N HIS A 5 1.88 -8.73 18.76
CA HIS A 5 0.54 -9.33 18.75
C HIS A 5 0.28 -10.19 17.49
N LEU A 6 0.76 -9.76 16.32
CA LEU A 6 0.61 -10.52 15.08
C LEU A 6 1.45 -11.80 15.12
N GLU A 7 2.65 -11.73 15.68
CA GLU A 7 3.58 -12.85 15.83
C GLU A 7 3.04 -13.91 16.80
N GLU A 8 2.48 -13.49 17.94
CA GLU A 8 1.78 -14.36 18.90
C GLU A 8 0.62 -15.13 18.25
N LEU A 9 -0.12 -14.47 17.35
CA LEU A 9 -1.23 -15.06 16.59
C LEU A 9 -0.79 -15.82 15.34
N LYS A 10 0.52 -15.87 15.03
CA LYS A 10 1.08 -16.47 13.82
C LYS A 10 0.46 -15.91 12.54
N ILE A 11 0.29 -14.58 12.51
CA ILE A 11 -0.19 -13.81 11.36
C ILE A 11 1.01 -13.10 10.72
N HIS A 12 1.29 -13.45 9.47
CA HIS A 12 2.44 -12.95 8.70
C HIS A 12 2.01 -12.29 7.37
N THR A 13 0.73 -11.94 7.25
CA THR A 13 0.16 -11.28 6.07
C THR A 13 -0.63 -10.06 6.51
N LEU A 14 -0.50 -8.94 5.79
CA LEU A 14 -1.22 -7.71 6.11
C LEU A 14 -1.51 -6.85 4.87
N LEU A 15 -2.49 -5.96 5.02
CA LEU A 15 -2.86 -4.94 4.04
C LEU A 15 -2.21 -3.59 4.40
N ILE A 16 -1.62 -2.92 3.41
CA ILE A 16 -1.11 -1.55 3.52
C ILE A 16 -1.77 -0.69 2.43
N GLY A 17 -2.15 0.54 2.78
CA GLY A 17 -2.54 1.54 1.80
C GLY A 17 -3.93 1.37 1.20
N HIS A 18 -4.84 0.65 1.86
CA HIS A 18 -6.24 0.58 1.43
C HIS A 18 -6.86 1.99 1.35
N SER A 19 -7.65 2.25 0.32
CA SER A 19 -8.20 3.58 -0.01
C SER A 19 -8.90 4.24 1.18
N GLU A 20 -9.76 3.49 1.88
CA GLU A 20 -10.46 3.96 3.09
C GLU A 20 -9.51 4.47 4.18
N ARG A 21 -8.34 3.83 4.36
CA ARG A 21 -7.36 4.26 5.36
C ARG A 21 -6.59 5.50 4.90
N ARG A 22 -6.31 5.61 3.60
CA ARG A 22 -5.69 6.81 3.01
C ARG A 22 -6.60 8.02 3.20
N THR A 23 -7.90 7.87 2.96
CA THR A 23 -8.86 8.99 2.96
C THR A 23 -9.42 9.28 4.36
N LEU A 24 -10.00 8.30 5.04
CA LEU A 24 -10.69 8.49 6.32
C LEU A 24 -9.71 8.67 7.48
N LEU A 25 -8.59 7.93 7.45
CA LEU A 25 -7.58 7.96 8.51
C LEU A 25 -6.32 8.77 8.14
N LYS A 26 -6.32 9.38 6.94
CA LYS A 26 -5.25 10.29 6.47
C LYS A 26 -3.86 9.65 6.50
N GLU A 27 -3.75 8.36 6.17
CA GLU A 27 -2.46 7.69 6.07
C GLU A 27 -1.65 8.24 4.88
N SER A 28 -0.60 9.01 5.19
CA SER A 28 0.26 9.66 4.19
C SER A 28 1.17 8.66 3.46
N PRO A 29 1.66 8.99 2.25
CA PRO A 29 2.64 8.16 1.55
C PRO A 29 3.88 7.82 2.39
N SER A 30 4.39 8.79 3.17
CA SER A 30 5.51 8.58 4.09
C SER A 30 5.21 7.56 5.18
N PHE A 31 4.01 7.59 5.76
CA PHE A 31 3.60 6.64 6.79
C PHE A 31 3.40 5.24 6.21
N LEU A 32 2.86 5.14 5.00
CA LEU A 32 2.72 3.86 4.30
C LEU A 32 4.07 3.24 3.96
N LYS A 33 5.04 4.07 3.56
CA LYS A 33 6.42 3.64 3.34
C LYS A 33 7.07 3.12 4.63
N GLU A 34 6.89 3.81 5.74
CA GLU A 34 7.39 3.38 7.05
C GLU A 34 6.83 1.99 7.43
N LYS A 35 5.51 1.78 7.28
CA LYS A 35 4.89 0.47 7.50
C LYS A 35 5.47 -0.60 6.56
N PHE A 36 5.59 -0.27 5.28
CA PHE A 36 6.12 -1.18 4.26
C PHE A 36 7.52 -1.65 4.63
N ASP A 37 8.44 -0.71 4.90
CA ASP A 37 9.83 -1.01 5.25
C ASP A 37 9.92 -1.83 6.55
N PHE A 38 9.13 -1.48 7.56
CA PHE A 38 9.08 -2.20 8.83
C PHE A 38 8.65 -3.66 8.65
N PHE A 39 7.54 -3.92 7.95
CA PHE A 39 7.02 -5.28 7.78
C PHE A 39 7.81 -6.09 6.74
N LYS A 40 8.40 -5.43 5.74
CA LYS A 40 9.37 -6.02 4.82
C LYS A 40 10.59 -6.54 5.57
N SER A 41 11.14 -5.78 6.51
CA SER A 41 12.30 -6.21 7.31
C SER A 41 12.03 -7.47 8.15
N LYS A 42 10.75 -7.78 8.39
CA LYS A 42 10.26 -8.96 9.11
C LYS A 42 9.75 -10.07 8.19
N ASN A 43 9.96 -9.95 6.88
CA ASN A 43 9.55 -10.91 5.87
C ASN A 43 8.03 -11.20 5.82
N PHE A 44 7.18 -10.21 6.15
CA PHE A 44 5.73 -10.34 6.02
C PHE A 44 5.29 -10.36 4.55
N LYS A 45 4.23 -11.10 4.25
CA LYS A 45 3.50 -10.94 2.99
C LYS A 45 2.71 -9.64 3.03
N ILE A 46 3.02 -8.73 2.12
CA ILE A 46 2.41 -7.39 2.09
C ILE A 46 1.47 -7.32 0.88
N VAL A 47 0.19 -7.03 1.13
CA VAL A 47 -0.76 -6.63 0.10
C VAL A 47 -0.82 -5.11 0.09
N TYR A 48 -0.22 -4.48 -0.92
CA TYR A 48 -0.14 -3.03 -1.06
C TYR A 48 -1.20 -2.54 -2.03
N CYS A 49 -2.11 -1.69 -1.54
CA CYS A 49 -3.26 -1.23 -2.31
C CYS A 49 -2.93 0.10 -3.01
N ILE A 50 -3.23 0.16 -4.30
CA ILE A 50 -3.10 1.34 -5.17
C ILE A 50 -4.41 1.57 -5.92
N GLY A 51 -4.68 2.80 -6.28
CA GLY A 51 -5.97 3.15 -6.87
C GLY A 51 -6.12 4.65 -6.99
N GLU A 52 -6.58 5.10 -8.15
CA GLU A 52 -6.87 6.50 -8.43
C GLU A 52 -8.31 6.86 -8.11
N GLU A 53 -8.53 8.13 -7.75
CA GLU A 53 -9.86 8.73 -7.62
C GLU A 53 -10.53 8.90 -8.99
N LEU A 54 -11.87 8.89 -9.02
CA LEU A 54 -12.68 9.19 -10.21
C LEU A 54 -12.19 10.42 -11.00
N ILE A 55 -11.82 11.51 -10.30
CA ILE A 55 -11.33 12.75 -10.95
C ILE A 55 -10.03 12.55 -11.74
N THR A 56 -9.17 11.64 -11.30
CA THR A 56 -7.93 11.27 -12.01
C THR A 56 -8.24 10.37 -13.19
N ARG A 57 -9.20 9.44 -13.02
CA ARG A 57 -9.70 8.58 -14.10
C ARG A 57 -10.29 9.41 -15.25
N GLU A 58 -11.09 10.42 -14.95
CA GLU A 58 -11.72 11.29 -15.94
C GLU A 58 -10.72 12.15 -16.73
N LYS A 59 -9.55 12.44 -16.17
CA LYS A 59 -8.43 13.11 -16.89
C LYS A 59 -7.76 12.21 -17.94
N GLY A 60 -8.10 10.92 -17.96
CA GLY A 60 -7.65 9.96 -18.96
C GLY A 60 -6.42 9.15 -18.55
N PHE A 61 -6.04 8.22 -19.44
CA PHE A 61 -5.07 7.17 -19.13
C PHE A 61 -3.69 7.68 -18.68
N LYS A 62 -3.23 8.82 -19.23
CA LYS A 62 -1.95 9.41 -18.85
C LYS A 62 -1.94 9.82 -17.37
N ALA A 63 -2.99 10.50 -16.91
CA ALA A 63 -3.11 10.93 -15.52
C ALA A 63 -3.19 9.75 -14.56
N VAL A 64 -3.93 8.70 -14.94
CA VAL A 64 -3.99 7.44 -14.17
C VAL A 64 -2.61 6.82 -14.04
N LYS A 65 -1.86 6.71 -15.14
CA LYS A 65 -0.51 6.13 -15.12
C LYS A 65 0.43 6.94 -14.23
N GLU A 66 0.43 8.26 -14.34
CA GLU A 66 1.27 9.13 -13.51
C GLU A 66 0.93 8.96 -12.03
N PHE A 67 -0.35 9.01 -11.68
CA PHE A 67 -0.83 8.85 -10.30
C PHE A 67 -0.48 7.47 -9.69
N LEU A 68 -0.70 6.38 -10.42
CA LEU A 68 -0.36 5.04 -9.94
C LEU A 68 1.16 4.84 -9.84
N SER A 69 1.94 5.49 -10.71
CA SER A 69 3.41 5.43 -10.65
C SER A 69 3.90 6.08 -9.35
N GLU A 70 3.40 7.27 -9.00
CA GLU A 70 3.73 7.94 -7.72
C GLU A 70 3.38 7.08 -6.49
N GLN A 71 2.26 6.35 -6.53
CA GLN A 71 1.89 5.43 -5.45
C GLN A 71 2.86 4.25 -5.30
N LEU A 72 3.41 3.75 -6.42
CA LEU A 72 4.36 2.63 -6.44
C LEU A 72 5.80 3.05 -6.15
N GLU A 73 6.19 4.29 -6.45
CA GLU A 73 7.54 4.84 -6.17
C GLU A 73 7.91 4.79 -4.68
N ASN A 74 6.92 4.72 -3.80
CA ASN A 74 7.13 4.73 -2.35
C ASN A 74 7.55 3.37 -1.77
N ILE A 75 7.59 2.29 -2.56
CA ILE A 75 7.85 0.93 -2.08
C ILE A 75 8.87 0.18 -2.95
N ASP A 76 9.48 -0.87 -2.40
CA ASP A 76 10.37 -1.76 -3.15
C ASP A 76 9.57 -2.82 -3.92
N LEU A 77 9.46 -2.62 -5.23
CA LEU A 77 8.77 -3.53 -6.14
C LEU A 77 9.49 -4.87 -6.36
N SER A 78 10.77 -4.99 -5.98
CA SER A 78 11.53 -6.23 -6.07
C SER A 78 11.30 -7.17 -4.88
N TYR A 79 10.55 -6.72 -3.87
CA TYR A 79 10.26 -7.52 -2.68
C TYR A 79 9.43 -8.77 -3.03
N SER A 80 10.02 -9.95 -2.82
CA SER A 80 9.45 -11.25 -3.23
C SER A 80 8.11 -11.60 -2.60
N ASN A 81 7.79 -11.02 -1.44
CA ASN A 81 6.56 -11.25 -0.68
C ASN A 81 5.53 -10.11 -0.85
N LEU A 82 5.73 -9.23 -1.83
CA LEU A 82 4.78 -8.18 -2.21
C LEU A 82 3.66 -8.75 -3.11
N ILE A 83 2.44 -8.29 -2.84
CA ILE A 83 1.28 -8.39 -3.73
C ILE A 83 0.77 -6.96 -3.94
N VAL A 84 0.59 -6.55 -5.20
CA VAL A 84 -0.03 -5.26 -5.51
C VAL A 84 -1.51 -5.49 -5.80
N ALA A 85 -2.38 -4.77 -5.09
CA ALA A 85 -3.83 -4.78 -5.29
C ALA A 85 -4.23 -3.46 -5.95
N TYR A 86 -4.79 -3.54 -7.17
CA TYR A 86 -5.32 -2.37 -7.87
C TYR A 86 -6.83 -2.23 -7.61
N GLU A 87 -7.23 -1.13 -6.98
CA GLU A 87 -8.58 -0.86 -6.49
C GLU A 87 -8.97 0.58 -6.87
N PRO A 88 -9.59 0.81 -8.05
CA PRO A 88 -10.09 2.14 -8.43
C PRO A 88 -11.05 2.69 -7.36
N ILE A 89 -10.86 3.96 -6.97
CA ILE A 89 -11.61 4.66 -5.91
C ILE A 89 -12.74 5.47 -6.54
#